data_AF-A0A1Q7AVM1-F1
#
_entry.id   AF-A0A1Q7AVM1-F1
#
_cell.length_a   1.000
_cell.length_b   1.000
_cell.length_c   1.000
_cell.angle_alpha   90.00
_cell.angle_beta   90.00
_cell.angle_gamma   90.00
#
_symmetry.space_group_name_H-M   'P 1'
#
loop_
_entity.id
_entity.type
_entity.pdbx_description
1 polymer ?
#
loop_
_entity_poly.entity_id
_entity_poly.type
_entity_poly.pdbx_seq_one_letter_code
_entity_poly.pdbx_strand_id
1 'polypeptide(L)'
;MRRIVWYNEAVTGGRRCWHCGRPDSAGEPLVDERERELWELVEEAEQIRAAAPPAPARAELVAARDALLGALALRERVARQLVLVEEALRRPGSWLRPVQRGRLVGQLHSRRAAEQAARDRVERGQARFTRLRRDALRRRDYLAGHRETLSAARVARAELDQRIDELIDGYARMPHPPAWFRFGLGYPPGPGEQADWLCRAREEIGKRRRYGAGAPPTADPVVD
;
A
#
# COMPACT_ATOMS: atom_id res chain seq x y z
N MET A 1 56.67 35.64 -1.58
CA MET A 1 55.41 35.10 -2.10
C MET A 1 54.62 34.48 -0.95
N ARG A 2 53.61 35.20 -0.42
CA ARG A 2 52.71 34.70 0.63
C ARG A 2 51.52 34.02 -0.05
N ARG A 3 51.31 32.72 0.20
CA ARG A 3 50.11 32.00 -0.24
C ARG A 3 48.96 32.31 0.69
N ILE A 4 47.85 32.70 0.07
CA ILE A 4 46.56 33.04 0.66
C ILE A 4 45.98 31.77 1.31
N VAL A 5 45.75 31.82 2.62
CA VAL A 5 44.97 30.83 3.38
C VAL A 5 43.63 31.48 3.66
N TRP A 6 42.63 31.21 2.83
CA TRP A 6 41.23 31.50 3.15
C TRP A 6 40.35 30.43 2.48
N TYR A 7 39.24 30.12 3.15
CA TYR A 7 38.15 29.22 2.76
C TYR A 7 38.36 27.72 2.97
N ASN A 8 38.15 27.25 4.20
CA ASN A 8 37.66 25.87 4.41
C ASN A 8 36.92 25.59 5.74
N GLU A 9 36.51 26.61 6.50
CA GLU A 9 35.77 26.40 7.76
C GLU A 9 34.26 26.64 7.64
N ALA A 10 33.78 27.31 6.58
CA ALA A 10 32.37 27.67 6.47
C ALA A 10 31.47 26.60 5.81
N VAL A 11 32.04 25.56 5.18
CA VAL A 11 31.28 24.61 4.34
C VAL A 11 31.13 23.21 4.97
N THR A 12 31.93 22.86 5.98
CA THR A 12 31.97 21.50 6.54
C THR A 12 31.27 21.33 7.90
N GLY A 13 30.68 22.39 8.46
CA GLY A 13 29.89 22.31 9.70
C GLY A 13 30.62 21.65 10.89
N GLY A 14 31.96 21.66 10.88
CA GLY A 14 32.81 21.18 11.97
C GLY A 14 32.63 19.71 12.39
N ARG A 15 31.97 18.86 11.59
CA ARG A 15 31.80 17.44 11.96
C ARG A 15 33.12 16.69 11.77
N ARG A 16 33.56 16.06 12.86
CA ARG A 16 34.72 15.17 12.90
C ARG A 16 34.20 13.75 12.93
N CYS A 17 34.82 12.87 12.15
CA CYS A 17 34.52 11.46 12.19
C CYS A 17 34.63 10.94 13.64
N TRP A 18 33.55 10.34 14.16
CA TRP A 18 33.47 9.86 15.55
C TRP A 18 34.56 8.82 15.87
N HIS A 19 35.02 8.08 14.86
CA HIS A 19 36.02 7.03 15.04
C HIS A 19 37.48 7.54 15.03
N CYS A 20 37.80 8.66 14.35
CA CYS A 20 39.19 9.07 14.16
C CYS A 20 39.50 10.57 14.33
N GLY A 21 38.52 11.41 14.63
CA GLY A 21 38.72 12.83 14.98
C GLY A 21 39.25 13.72 13.84
N ARG A 22 39.44 13.17 12.63
CA ARG A 22 39.79 13.93 11.43
C ARG A 22 38.58 14.77 10.95
N PRO A 23 38.81 15.97 10.42
CA PRO A 23 37.75 16.69 9.71
C PRO A 23 37.28 15.83 8.55
N ASP A 24 35.97 15.64 8.43
CA ASP A 24 35.35 14.92 7.33
C ASP A 24 35.60 15.67 6.02
N SER A 25 36.75 15.42 5.41
CA SER A 25 37.11 15.94 4.08
C SER A 25 36.43 15.15 2.95
N ALA A 26 35.73 14.07 3.29
CA ALA A 26 34.88 13.28 2.41
C ALA A 26 33.46 13.17 2.98
N GLY A 27 33.00 14.23 3.67
CA GLY A 27 31.61 14.33 4.10
C GLY A 27 30.68 14.36 2.88
N GLU A 28 29.59 13.63 2.94
CA GLU A 28 28.50 13.74 1.96
C GLU A 28 28.12 15.23 1.78
N PRO A 29 27.84 15.69 0.55
CA PRO A 29 27.42 17.07 0.33
C PRO A 29 26.21 17.37 1.22
N LEU A 30 26.27 18.50 1.92
CA LEU A 30 25.20 18.95 2.79
C LEU A 30 23.89 19.04 1.99
N VAL A 31 22.80 18.55 2.57
CA VAL A 31 21.45 18.70 2.02
C VAL A 31 21.17 20.19 1.89
N ASP A 32 20.97 20.65 0.65
CA ASP A 32 20.65 22.05 0.38
C ASP A 32 19.20 22.37 0.77
N GLU A 33 18.87 23.66 0.83
CA GLU A 33 17.53 24.11 1.22
C GLU A 33 16.44 23.53 0.30
N ARG A 34 16.71 23.50 -1.00
CA ARG A 34 15.82 22.93 -1.99
C ARG A 34 15.55 21.46 -1.74
N GLU A 35 16.56 20.67 -1.41
CA GLU A 35 16.42 19.25 -1.13
C GLU A 35 15.66 18.99 0.17
N ARG A 36 15.82 19.85 1.19
CA ARG A 36 14.98 19.80 2.38
C ARG A 36 13.50 20.00 2.03
N GLU A 37 13.17 20.99 1.21
CA GLU A 37 11.79 21.20 0.73
C GLU A 37 11.24 19.96 0.01
N LEU A 38 12.06 19.27 -0.79
CA LEU A 38 11.65 18.03 -1.47
C LEU A 38 11.33 16.91 -0.47
N TRP A 39 12.16 16.75 0.55
CA TRP A 39 11.94 15.76 1.61
C TRP A 39 10.68 16.09 2.43
N GLU A 40 10.42 17.36 2.74
CA GLU A 40 9.21 17.82 3.42
C GLU A 40 7.93 17.46 2.62
N LEU A 41 7.93 17.68 1.30
CA LEU A 41 6.80 17.30 0.44
C LEU A 41 6.56 15.78 0.43
N VAL A 42 7.62 14.98 0.41
CA VAL A 42 7.51 13.52 0.50
C VAL A 42 6.95 13.09 1.86
N GLU A 43 7.40 13.71 2.94
CA GLU A 43 6.94 13.46 4.31
C GLU A 43 5.47 13.82 4.50
N GLU A 44 5.04 14.98 4.01
CA GLU A 44 3.65 15.40 4.05
C GLU A 44 2.76 14.38 3.33
N ALA A 45 3.19 13.91 2.15
CA ALA A 45 2.46 12.87 1.42
C ALA A 45 2.45 11.51 2.12
N GLU A 46 3.54 11.12 2.80
CA GLU A 46 3.60 9.92 3.63
C GLU A 46 2.59 10.02 4.79
N GLN A 47 2.53 11.17 5.47
CA GLN A 47 1.58 11.45 6.55
C GLN A 47 0.13 11.40 6.06
N ILE A 48 -0.18 12.03 4.92
CA ILE A 48 -1.51 11.96 4.28
C ILE A 48 -1.89 10.52 3.97
N ARG A 49 -0.97 9.72 3.41
CA ARG A 49 -1.25 8.32 3.09
C ARG A 49 -1.48 7.46 4.34
N ALA A 50 -0.73 7.73 5.41
CA ALA A 50 -0.87 7.05 6.69
C ALA A 50 -2.18 7.41 7.41
N ALA A 51 -2.61 8.68 7.32
CA ALA A 51 -3.87 9.17 7.89
C ALA A 51 -5.10 8.78 7.06
N ALA A 52 -4.92 8.35 5.80
CA ALA A 52 -6.03 7.98 4.94
C ALA A 52 -6.82 6.78 5.51
N PRO A 53 -8.17 6.82 5.49
CA PRO A 53 -9.01 5.71 5.95
C PRO A 53 -8.58 4.37 5.34
N PRO A 54 -8.59 3.26 6.09
CA PRO A 54 -8.10 1.97 5.60
C PRO A 54 -8.86 1.54 4.34
N ALA A 55 -8.12 1.09 3.33
CA ALA A 55 -8.72 0.56 2.12
C ALA A 55 -9.22 -0.86 2.37
N PRO A 56 -10.46 -1.22 2.00
CA PRO A 56 -10.81 -2.63 1.88
C PRO A 56 -9.95 -3.25 0.78
N ALA A 57 -9.48 -4.49 1.00
CA ALA A 57 -8.70 -5.17 -0.02
C ALA A 57 -9.55 -5.39 -1.28
N ARG A 58 -8.95 -5.25 -2.48
CA ARG A 58 -9.68 -5.45 -3.74
C ARG A 58 -10.34 -6.84 -3.81
N ALA A 59 -9.64 -7.86 -3.31
CA ALA A 59 -10.15 -9.22 -3.22
C ALA A 59 -11.40 -9.32 -2.33
N GLU A 60 -11.46 -8.60 -1.21
CA GLU A 60 -12.62 -8.59 -0.32
C GLU A 60 -13.85 -7.94 -0.95
N LEU A 61 -13.67 -6.83 -1.67
CA LEU A 61 -14.74 -6.16 -2.42
C LEU A 61 -15.33 -7.08 -3.48
N VAL A 62 -14.46 -7.77 -4.24
CA VAL A 62 -14.88 -8.75 -5.26
C VAL A 62 -15.60 -9.92 -4.62
N ALA A 63 -15.03 -10.51 -3.57
CA ALA A 63 -15.65 -11.63 -2.86
C ALA A 63 -17.02 -11.25 -2.25
N ALA A 64 -17.16 -10.06 -1.68
CA ALA A 64 -18.43 -9.59 -1.14
C ALA A 64 -19.48 -9.37 -2.23
N ARG A 65 -19.08 -8.81 -3.39
CA ARG A 65 -19.95 -8.66 -4.56
C ARG A 65 -20.43 -10.03 -5.06
N ASP A 66 -19.50 -10.96 -5.26
CA ASP A 66 -19.81 -12.26 -5.84
C ASP A 66 -20.67 -13.09 -4.87
N ALA A 67 -20.44 -12.98 -3.55
CA ALA A 67 -21.29 -13.57 -2.53
C ALA A 67 -22.72 -12.99 -2.53
N LEU A 68 -22.88 -11.68 -2.74
CA LEU A 68 -24.18 -11.03 -2.87
C LEU A 68 -24.92 -11.51 -4.13
N LEU A 69 -24.23 -11.56 -5.29
CA LEU A 69 -24.80 -12.07 -6.53
C LEU A 69 -25.23 -13.53 -6.39
N GLY A 70 -24.40 -14.36 -5.75
CA GLY A 70 -24.75 -15.75 -5.44
C GLY A 70 -25.96 -15.88 -4.51
N ALA A 71 -26.09 -15.00 -3.51
CA ALA A 71 -27.25 -14.97 -2.63
C ALA A 71 -28.55 -14.57 -3.35
N LEU A 72 -28.47 -13.59 -4.26
CA LEU A 72 -29.61 -13.18 -5.10
C LEU A 72 -30.06 -14.32 -6.02
N ALA A 73 -29.11 -14.99 -6.68
CA ALA A 73 -29.41 -16.14 -7.53
C ALA A 73 -30.03 -17.31 -6.75
N LEU A 74 -29.54 -17.57 -5.53
CA LEU A 74 -30.14 -18.58 -4.64
C LEU A 74 -31.57 -18.21 -4.26
N ARG A 75 -31.82 -16.96 -3.86
CA ARG A 75 -33.15 -16.48 -3.50
C ARG A 75 -34.13 -16.66 -4.66
N GLU A 76 -33.72 -16.29 -5.87
CA GLU A 76 -34.56 -16.44 -7.06
C GLU A 76 -34.87 -17.91 -7.35
N ARG A 77 -33.88 -18.80 -7.22
CA ARG A 77 -34.07 -20.25 -7.39
C ARG A 77 -35.07 -20.81 -6.37
N VAL A 78 -34.96 -20.42 -5.10
CA VAL A 78 -35.88 -20.86 -4.04
C VAL A 78 -37.29 -20.33 -4.29
N ALA A 79 -37.44 -19.07 -4.69
CA ALA A 79 -38.74 -18.48 -5.03
C ALA A 79 -39.44 -19.25 -6.16
N ARG A 80 -38.70 -19.59 -7.24
CA ARG A 80 -39.24 -20.42 -8.33
C ARG A 80 -39.69 -21.81 -7.85
N GLN A 81 -38.90 -22.45 -6.99
CA GLN A 81 -39.27 -23.75 -6.42
C GLN A 81 -40.52 -23.67 -5.55
N LEU A 82 -40.69 -22.58 -4.80
CA LEU A 82 -41.87 -22.33 -3.96
C LEU A 82 -43.13 -22.24 -4.82
N VAL A 83 -43.09 -21.46 -5.90
CA VAL A 83 -44.19 -21.33 -6.87
C VAL A 83 -44.59 -22.68 -7.44
N LEU A 84 -43.61 -23.50 -7.86
CA LEU A 84 -43.89 -24.84 -8.41
C LEU A 84 -44.58 -25.77 -7.39
N VAL A 85 -44.19 -25.72 -6.11
CA VAL A 85 -44.82 -26.52 -5.06
C VAL A 85 -46.23 -26.02 -4.76
N GLU A 86 -46.43 -24.70 -4.72
CA GLU A 86 -47.76 -24.10 -4.53
C GLU A 86 -48.70 -24.44 -5.70
N GLU A 87 -48.22 -24.37 -6.94
CA GLU A 87 -48.98 -24.79 -8.13
C GLU A 87 -49.34 -26.28 -8.07
N ALA A 88 -48.42 -27.15 -7.67
CA ALA A 88 -48.68 -28.58 -7.51
C ALA A 88 -49.76 -28.87 -6.46
N LEU A 89 -49.79 -28.11 -5.35
CA LEU A 89 -50.81 -28.21 -4.31
C LEU A 89 -52.18 -27.69 -4.74
N ARG A 90 -52.22 -26.71 -5.66
CA ARG A 90 -53.47 -26.18 -6.23
C ARG A 90 -54.14 -27.17 -7.19
N ARG A 91 -53.38 -28.09 -7.81
CA ARG A 91 -53.95 -29.06 -8.76
C ARG A 91 -54.95 -30.01 -8.07
N PRO A 92 -56.16 -30.21 -8.62
CA PRO A 92 -57.17 -31.10 -8.05
C PRO A 92 -56.69 -32.54 -7.83
N GLY A 93 -55.87 -33.06 -8.74
CA GLY A 93 -55.32 -34.42 -8.64
C GLY A 93 -54.46 -34.66 -7.40
N SER A 94 -53.93 -33.61 -6.76
CA SER A 94 -53.18 -33.72 -5.49
C SER A 94 -54.09 -34.08 -4.30
N TRP A 95 -55.37 -33.70 -4.35
CA TRP A 95 -56.33 -33.93 -3.27
C TRP A 95 -56.77 -35.39 -3.18
N LEU A 96 -56.73 -36.09 -4.32
CA LEU A 96 -57.05 -37.51 -4.43
C LEU A 96 -55.90 -38.43 -3.98
N ARG A 97 -54.75 -37.87 -3.57
CA ARG A 97 -53.54 -38.61 -3.17
C ARG A 97 -52.97 -38.08 -1.84
N PRO A 98 -53.53 -38.48 -0.69
CA PRO A 98 -53.20 -37.92 0.62
C PRO A 98 -51.70 -37.96 0.97
N VAL A 99 -51.03 -39.08 0.69
CA VAL A 99 -49.58 -39.25 0.95
C VAL A 99 -48.74 -38.26 0.13
N GLN A 100 -49.07 -38.09 -1.16
CA GLN A 100 -48.38 -37.15 -2.03
C GLN A 100 -48.61 -35.70 -1.58
N ARG A 101 -49.85 -35.36 -1.19
CA ARG A 101 -50.20 -34.05 -0.66
C ARG A 101 -49.43 -33.73 0.63
N GLY A 102 -49.34 -34.68 1.56
CA GLY A 102 -48.54 -34.53 2.78
C GLY A 102 -47.06 -34.22 2.49
N ARG A 103 -46.46 -34.93 1.53
CA ARG A 103 -45.08 -34.64 1.07
C ARG A 103 -44.94 -33.24 0.48
N LEU A 104 -45.89 -32.78 -0.34
CA LEU A 104 -45.88 -31.43 -0.90
C LEU A 104 -46.02 -30.34 0.17
N VAL A 105 -46.85 -30.55 1.19
CA VAL A 105 -46.97 -29.63 2.33
C VAL A 105 -45.65 -29.56 3.13
N GLY A 106 -45.01 -30.70 3.39
CA GLY A 106 -43.69 -30.74 4.02
C GLY A 106 -42.63 -30.01 3.19
N GLN A 107 -42.63 -30.22 1.86
CA GLN A 107 -41.78 -29.48 0.94
C GLN A 107 -42.06 -27.97 0.99
N LEU A 108 -43.33 -27.55 1.00
CA LEU A 108 -43.70 -26.14 1.08
C LEU A 108 -43.14 -25.49 2.34
N HIS A 109 -43.28 -26.14 3.50
CA HIS A 109 -42.75 -25.63 4.76
C HIS A 109 -41.22 -25.49 4.71
N SER A 110 -40.52 -26.52 4.23
CA SER A 110 -39.07 -26.48 4.03
C SER A 110 -38.64 -25.37 3.07
N ARG A 111 -39.37 -25.16 1.97
CA ARG A 111 -39.05 -24.10 0.99
C ARG A 111 -39.30 -22.69 1.52
N ARG A 112 -40.32 -22.49 2.35
CA ARG A 112 -40.54 -21.20 3.05
C ARG A 112 -39.42 -20.89 4.03
N ALA A 113 -38.96 -21.88 4.79
CA ALA A 113 -37.79 -21.73 5.65
C ALA A 113 -36.53 -21.40 4.83
N ALA A 114 -36.32 -22.10 3.71
CA ALA A 114 -35.21 -21.82 2.79
C ALA A 114 -35.30 -20.41 2.15
N GLU A 115 -36.51 -19.94 1.86
CA GLU A 115 -36.72 -18.60 1.31
C GLU A 115 -36.33 -17.53 2.32
N GLN A 116 -36.76 -17.68 3.58
CA GLN A 116 -36.37 -16.77 4.65
C GLN A 116 -34.85 -16.75 4.83
N ALA A 117 -34.21 -17.93 4.90
CA ALA A 117 -32.76 -18.02 5.00
C ALA A 117 -32.03 -17.37 3.80
N ALA A 118 -32.59 -17.47 2.59
CA ALA A 118 -32.05 -16.81 1.41
C ALA A 118 -32.21 -15.28 1.47
N ARG A 119 -33.33 -14.77 1.99
CA ARG A 119 -33.54 -13.32 2.24
C ARG A 119 -32.51 -12.79 3.23
N ASP A 120 -32.35 -13.43 4.37
CA ASP A 120 -31.38 -13.03 5.38
C ASP A 120 -29.94 -13.03 4.83
N ARG A 121 -29.62 -13.99 3.94
CA ARG A 121 -28.31 -14.06 3.28
C ARG A 121 -28.10 -12.90 2.32
N VAL A 122 -29.12 -12.50 1.57
CA VAL A 122 -29.08 -11.31 0.70
C VAL A 122 -28.89 -10.05 1.54
N GLU A 123 -29.62 -9.89 2.64
CA GLU A 123 -29.51 -8.72 3.53
C GLU A 123 -28.11 -8.59 4.12
N ARG A 124 -27.55 -9.69 4.66
CA ARG A 124 -26.16 -9.71 5.16
C ARG A 124 -25.15 -9.42 4.06
N GLY A 125 -25.32 -10.00 2.87
CA GLY A 125 -24.46 -9.75 1.71
C GLY A 125 -24.50 -8.29 1.28
N GLN A 126 -25.68 -7.70 1.22
CA GLN A 126 -25.91 -6.31 0.83
C GLN A 126 -25.29 -5.35 1.85
N ALA A 127 -25.50 -5.60 3.15
CA ALA A 127 -24.94 -4.79 4.22
C ALA A 127 -23.39 -4.81 4.17
N ARG A 128 -22.80 -6.00 4.04
CA ARG A 128 -21.33 -6.15 3.92
C ARG A 128 -20.79 -5.45 2.69
N PHE A 129 -21.36 -5.67 1.52
CA PHE A 129 -20.90 -5.05 0.27
C PHE A 129 -21.03 -3.52 0.32
N THR A 130 -22.16 -3.02 0.83
CA THR A 130 -22.41 -1.59 0.98
C THR A 130 -21.40 -0.94 1.93
N ARG A 131 -21.10 -1.58 3.06
CA ARG A 131 -20.08 -1.10 4.02
C ARG A 131 -18.71 -0.99 3.34
N LEU A 132 -18.22 -2.07 2.74
CA LEU A 132 -16.91 -2.07 2.06
C LEU A 132 -16.86 -1.01 0.94
N ARG A 133 -17.95 -0.85 0.17
CA ARG A 133 -18.02 0.17 -0.87
C ARG A 133 -17.95 1.58 -0.28
N ARG A 134 -18.61 1.85 0.85
CA ARG A 134 -18.52 3.14 1.55
C ARG A 134 -17.10 3.40 2.05
N ASP A 135 -16.43 2.41 2.62
CA ASP A 135 -15.05 2.55 3.11
C ASP A 135 -14.09 2.86 1.95
N ALA A 136 -14.24 2.16 0.83
CA ALA A 136 -13.46 2.43 -0.39
C ALA A 136 -13.70 3.86 -0.93
N LEU A 137 -14.96 4.32 -0.94
CA LEU A 137 -15.29 5.68 -1.36
C LEU A 137 -14.70 6.72 -0.42
N ARG A 138 -14.84 6.55 0.90
CA ARG A 138 -14.26 7.44 1.91
C ARG A 138 -12.76 7.62 1.72
N ARG A 139 -12.02 6.52 1.55
CA ARG A 139 -10.58 6.60 1.28
C ARG A 139 -10.29 7.35 -0.03
N ARG A 140 -11.02 7.02 -1.10
CA ARG A 140 -10.84 7.66 -2.41
C ARG A 140 -11.07 9.17 -2.31
N ASP A 141 -12.16 9.58 -1.67
CA ASP A 141 -12.53 10.99 -1.55
C ASP A 141 -11.53 11.73 -0.65
N TYR A 142 -11.04 11.11 0.42
CA TYR A 142 -9.95 11.64 1.24
C TYR A 142 -8.67 11.90 0.42
N LEU A 143 -8.22 10.89 -0.35
CA LEU A 143 -7.01 11.03 -1.18
C LEU A 143 -7.21 12.03 -2.33
N ALA A 144 -8.42 12.12 -2.88
CA ALA A 144 -8.77 13.11 -3.89
C ALA A 144 -8.69 14.54 -3.34
N GLY A 145 -9.08 14.75 -2.08
CA GLY A 145 -8.93 16.04 -1.39
C GLY A 145 -7.48 16.49 -1.22
N HIS A 146 -6.52 15.57 -1.28
CA HIS A 146 -5.08 15.86 -1.16
C HIS A 146 -4.31 15.63 -2.47
N ARG A 147 -5.01 15.65 -3.62
CA ARG A 147 -4.44 15.30 -4.92
C ARG A 147 -3.23 16.14 -5.28
N GLU A 148 -3.27 17.43 -4.98
CA GLU A 148 -2.20 18.39 -5.29
C GLU A 148 -0.93 18.07 -4.51
N THR A 149 -0.99 17.95 -3.17
CA THR A 149 0.13 17.53 -2.33
C THR A 149 0.69 16.18 -2.76
N LEU A 150 -0.17 15.19 -3.01
CA LEU A 150 0.25 13.86 -3.49
C LEU A 150 0.87 13.89 -4.90
N SER A 151 0.56 14.90 -5.72
CA SER A 151 1.20 15.11 -7.02
C SER A 151 2.54 15.82 -6.88
N ALA A 152 2.63 16.86 -6.05
CA ALA A 152 3.86 17.56 -5.74
C ALA A 152 4.90 16.60 -5.14
N ALA A 153 4.50 15.74 -4.20
CA ALA A 153 5.36 14.73 -3.61
C ALA A 153 5.87 13.69 -4.62
N ARG A 154 5.08 13.35 -5.66
CA ARG A 154 5.54 12.45 -6.73
C ARG A 154 6.63 13.09 -7.57
N VAL A 155 6.48 14.37 -7.89
CA VAL A 155 7.51 15.14 -8.60
C VAL A 155 8.75 15.29 -7.71
N ALA A 156 8.56 15.62 -6.43
CA ALA A 156 9.65 15.75 -5.47
C ALA A 156 10.44 14.46 -5.30
N ARG A 157 9.75 13.30 -5.24
CA ARG A 157 10.40 11.99 -5.17
C ARG A 157 11.24 11.71 -6.42
N ALA A 158 10.73 12.02 -7.61
CA ALA A 158 11.48 11.84 -8.85
C ALA A 158 12.72 12.75 -8.90
N GLU A 159 12.62 13.99 -8.44
CA GLU A 159 13.76 14.91 -8.34
C GLU A 159 14.80 14.41 -7.33
N LEU A 160 14.36 13.91 -6.16
CA LEU A 160 15.26 13.29 -5.18
C LEU A 160 15.97 12.05 -5.73
N ASP A 161 15.25 11.16 -6.40
CA ASP A 161 15.82 9.95 -7.00
C ASP A 161 16.88 10.32 -8.05
N GLN A 162 16.62 11.35 -8.89
CA GLN A 162 17.60 11.85 -9.85
C GLN A 162 18.85 12.41 -9.16
N ARG A 163 18.69 13.26 -8.14
CA ARG A 163 19.83 13.81 -7.38
C ARG A 163 20.66 12.71 -6.71
N ILE A 164 20.00 11.67 -6.21
CA ILE A 164 20.65 10.51 -5.61
C ILE A 164 21.43 9.72 -6.68
N ASP A 165 20.86 9.52 -7.87
CA ASP A 165 21.56 8.85 -8.98
C ASP A 165 22.81 9.63 -9.42
N GLU A 166 22.71 10.96 -9.51
CA GLU A 166 23.87 11.82 -9.82
C GLU A 166 24.98 11.70 -8.77
N LEU A 167 24.62 11.54 -7.49
CA LEU A 167 25.59 11.27 -6.42
C LEU A 167 26.21 9.87 -6.53
N ILE A 168 25.40 8.85 -6.81
CA ILE A 168 25.87 7.47 -7.01
C ILE A 168 26.89 7.45 -8.15
N ASP A 169 26.54 8.03 -9.29
CA ASP A 169 27.41 8.15 -10.46
C ASP A 169 28.68 8.94 -10.13
N GLY A 170 28.55 10.04 -9.39
CA GLY A 170 29.66 10.85 -8.92
C GLY A 170 30.65 10.03 -8.10
N TYR A 171 30.19 9.30 -7.09
CA TYR A 171 31.04 8.45 -6.25
C TYR A 171 31.62 7.26 -7.02
N ALA A 172 30.83 6.61 -7.88
CA ALA A 172 31.27 5.45 -8.67
C ALA A 172 32.43 5.79 -9.64
N ARG A 173 32.49 7.03 -10.12
CA ARG A 173 33.55 7.53 -11.03
C ARG A 173 34.79 8.06 -10.30
N MET A 174 34.76 8.21 -8.97
CA MET A 174 35.93 8.68 -8.22
C MET A 174 37.06 7.63 -8.23
N PRO A 175 38.32 8.03 -8.38
CA PRO A 175 39.46 7.12 -8.21
C PRO A 175 39.51 6.49 -6.80
N HIS A 176 39.05 7.24 -5.80
CA HIS A 176 39.01 6.84 -4.40
C HIS A 176 37.65 7.21 -3.77
N PRO A 177 36.60 6.39 -3.99
CA PRO A 177 35.29 6.65 -3.39
C PRO A 177 35.35 6.57 -1.86
N PRO A 178 34.43 7.24 -1.14
CA PRO A 178 34.33 7.12 0.30
C PRO A 178 34.21 5.67 0.76
N ALA A 179 34.83 5.33 1.88
CA ALA A 179 34.84 3.97 2.42
C ALA A 179 33.42 3.43 2.64
N TRP A 180 32.50 4.30 3.10
CA TRP A 180 31.09 3.93 3.30
C TRP A 180 30.39 3.56 1.99
N PHE A 181 30.72 4.21 0.87
CA PHE A 181 30.15 3.93 -0.44
C PHE A 181 30.70 2.61 -1.00
N ARG A 182 32.03 2.43 -0.93
CA ARG A 182 32.68 1.22 -1.45
C ARG A 182 32.37 -0.03 -0.63
N PHE A 183 32.55 0.03 0.69
CA PHE A 183 32.41 -1.11 1.59
C PHE A 183 30.99 -1.29 2.12
N GLY A 184 30.16 -0.25 2.12
CA GLY A 184 28.76 -0.34 2.54
C GLY A 184 27.81 -0.79 1.42
N LEU A 185 28.12 -0.51 0.15
CA LEU A 185 27.26 -0.86 -0.99
C LEU A 185 27.83 -1.98 -1.88
N GLY A 186 29.07 -2.41 -1.65
CA GLY A 186 29.69 -3.51 -2.40
C GLY A 186 30.03 -3.13 -3.86
N TYR A 187 30.65 -1.97 -4.09
CA TYR A 187 31.03 -1.50 -5.42
C TYR A 187 32.46 -1.96 -5.83
N PRO A 188 32.70 -2.41 -7.08
CA PRO A 188 31.73 -2.54 -8.18
C PRO A 188 30.78 -3.75 -8.00
N PRO A 189 29.53 -3.66 -8.46
CA PRO A 189 28.57 -4.76 -8.37
C PRO A 189 29.00 -5.97 -9.21
N GLY A 190 28.56 -7.17 -8.82
CA GLY A 190 28.76 -8.38 -9.60
C GLY A 190 28.04 -8.34 -10.96
N PRO A 191 28.47 -9.16 -11.94
CA PRO A 191 27.78 -9.26 -13.23
C PRO A 191 26.31 -9.66 -13.03
N GLY A 192 25.37 -8.86 -13.55
CA GLY A 192 23.93 -9.12 -13.44
C GLY A 192 23.24 -8.57 -12.19
N GLU A 193 23.97 -8.03 -11.22
CA GLU A 193 23.40 -7.52 -9.95
C GLU A 193 23.16 -6.00 -9.95
N GLN A 194 23.31 -5.34 -11.10
CA GLN A 194 23.35 -3.88 -11.19
C GLN A 194 22.03 -3.22 -10.75
N ALA A 195 20.88 -3.81 -11.08
CA ALA A 195 19.57 -3.27 -10.69
C ALA A 195 19.36 -3.31 -9.17
N ASP A 196 19.65 -4.46 -8.54
CA ASP A 196 19.52 -4.63 -7.09
C ASP A 196 20.56 -3.82 -6.32
N TRP A 197 21.75 -3.65 -6.89
CA TRP A 197 22.76 -2.73 -6.37
C TRP A 197 22.29 -1.28 -6.41
N LEU A 198 21.74 -0.81 -7.54
CA LEU A 198 21.19 0.55 -7.66
C LEU A 198 20.04 0.79 -6.68
N CYS A 199 19.14 -0.18 -6.50
CA CYS A 199 18.07 -0.10 -5.50
C CYS A 199 18.63 0.10 -4.08
N ARG A 200 19.58 -0.74 -3.66
CA ARG A 200 20.22 -0.62 -2.34
C ARG A 200 21.00 0.68 -2.18
N ALA A 201 21.71 1.11 -3.22
CA ALA A 201 22.47 2.35 -3.22
C ALA A 201 21.55 3.57 -3.05
N ARG A 202 20.41 3.61 -3.75
CA ARG A 202 19.41 4.66 -3.60
C ARG A 202 18.82 4.69 -2.20
N GLU A 203 18.51 3.54 -1.62
CA GLU A 203 17.98 3.45 -0.26
C GLU A 203 18.98 3.95 0.79
N GLU A 204 20.23 3.50 0.71
CA GLU A 204 21.27 3.86 1.68
C GLU A 204 21.63 5.35 1.60
N ILE A 205 21.82 5.87 0.39
CA ILE A 205 22.09 7.30 0.20
C ILE A 205 20.87 8.12 0.59
N GLY A 206 19.66 7.73 0.18
CA GLY A 206 18.42 8.38 0.59
C GLY A 206 18.27 8.47 2.12
N LYS A 207 18.54 7.39 2.85
CA LYS A 207 18.53 7.37 4.33
C LYS A 207 19.57 8.33 4.91
N ARG A 208 20.80 8.31 4.41
CA ARG A 208 21.89 9.17 4.89
C ARG A 208 21.64 10.64 4.60
N ARG A 209 21.06 10.96 3.44
CA ARG A 209 20.68 12.33 3.11
C ARG A 209 19.51 12.81 3.96
N ARG A 210 18.50 11.96 4.18
CA ARG A 210 17.33 12.32 4.99
C ARG A 210 17.64 12.44 6.49
N TYR A 211 18.47 11.57 7.05
CA TYR A 211 18.68 11.47 8.50
C TYR A 211 20.11 11.77 8.98
N GLY A 212 21.04 12.02 8.06
CA GLY A 212 22.46 12.21 8.33
C GLY A 212 23.25 10.90 8.37
N ALA A 213 24.58 11.01 8.22
CA ALA A 213 25.50 9.89 8.35
C ALA A 213 25.48 9.35 9.80
N GLY A 214 24.95 8.13 9.99
CA GLY A 214 24.94 7.45 11.29
C GLY A 214 23.56 7.22 11.94
N ALA A 215 22.45 7.48 11.23
CA ALA A 215 21.15 6.99 11.69
C ALA A 215 21.17 5.44 11.69
N PRO A 216 20.94 4.77 12.84
CA PRO A 216 20.84 3.31 12.85
C PRO A 216 19.67 2.88 11.95
N PRO A 217 19.73 1.68 11.33
CA PRO A 217 18.57 1.15 10.63
C PRO A 217 17.36 1.22 11.55
N THR A 218 16.28 1.83 11.07
CA THR A 218 14.98 1.78 11.75
C THR A 218 14.71 0.33 12.08
N ALA A 219 14.62 0.01 13.37
CA ALA A 219 14.30 -1.33 13.83
C ALA A 219 13.03 -1.79 13.10
N ASP A 220 13.11 -2.94 12.42
CA ASP A 220 11.93 -3.59 11.87
C ASP A 220 10.88 -3.70 12.99
N PRO A 221 9.59 -3.48 12.70
CA PRO A 221 8.56 -3.78 13.67
C PRO A 221 8.67 -5.27 14.01
N VAL A 222 9.04 -5.56 15.26
CA VAL A 222 8.93 -6.90 15.82
C VAL A 222 7.46 -7.29 15.70
N VAL A 223 7.20 -8.22 14.79
CA VAL A 223 5.92 -8.89 14.68
C VAL A 223 5.89 -9.91 15.82
N ASP A 224 5.19 -9.55 16.90
CA ASP A 224 4.66 -10.51 17.87
C ASP A 224 3.32 -11.10 17.38
#